data_AF-A0A382GFR0-F1
#
_entry.id   AF-A0A382GFR0-F1
#
_cell.length_a   1.000
_cell.length_b   1.000
_cell.length_c   1.000
_cell.angle_alpha   90.00
_cell.angle_beta   90.00
_cell.angle_gamma   90.00
#
_symmetry.space_group_name_H-M   'P 1'
#
loop_
_entity.id
_entity.type
_entity.pdbx_description
1 polymer ?
#
loop_
_entity_poly.entity_id
_entity_poly.type
_entity_poly.pdbx_seq_one_letter_code
_entity_poly.pdbx_strand_id
1 'polypeptide(L)'
;ILPNTINSILQIGESLSDFTIVIGPSIQACCFEVRNDIIDQFDPTFYMKNSKNRFSVDLQKWAVQQLVDSGIIRSRILLIDKCTFCNQNEYHSYRRNGPKAGRMIAIIGWR
;
A
#
# COMPACT_ATOMS: atom_id res chain seq x y z
N ILE A 1 -5.05 6.83 6.90
CA ILE A 1 -3.73 7.49 6.99
C ILE A 1 -3.52 8.41 5.79
N LEU A 2 -3.55 7.89 4.56
CA LEU A 2 -3.24 8.67 3.35
C LEU A 2 -4.11 9.94 3.20
N PRO A 3 -5.46 9.90 3.35
CA PRO A 3 -6.26 11.12 3.26
C PRO A 3 -5.89 12.16 4.31
N ASN A 4 -5.55 11.72 5.53
CA ASN A 4 -5.11 12.63 6.59
C ASN A 4 -3.77 13.30 6.24
N THR A 5 -2.84 12.57 5.61
CA THR A 5 -1.57 13.14 5.14
C THR A 5 -1.79 14.19 4.07
N ILE A 6 -2.68 13.94 3.10
CA ILE A 6 -3.06 14.92 2.08
C ILE A 6 -3.71 16.16 2.72
N ASN A 7 -4.63 15.95 3.68
CA ASN A 7 -5.25 17.06 4.40
C ASN A 7 -4.22 17.92 5.15
N SER A 8 -3.20 17.31 5.76
CA SER A 8 -2.12 18.07 6.41
C SER A 8 -1.30 18.91 5.42
N ILE A 9 -1.05 18.39 4.20
CA ILE A 9 -0.38 19.15 3.12
C ILE A 9 -1.24 20.36 2.72
N LEU A 10 -2.54 20.15 2.52
CA LEU A 10 -3.46 21.24 2.17
C LEU A 10 -3.57 22.30 3.28
N GLN A 11 -3.54 21.90 4.54
CA GLN A 11 -3.60 22.80 5.69
C GLN A 11 -2.39 23.72 5.83
N ILE A 12 -1.21 23.32 5.33
CA ILE A 12 -0.03 24.18 5.29
C ILE A 12 0.02 25.06 4.04
N GLY A 13 -1.01 25.02 3.19
CA GLY A 13 -1.16 25.89 2.01
C GLY A 13 -0.42 25.40 0.76
N GLU A 14 0.10 24.18 0.78
CA GLU A 14 0.86 23.61 -0.33
C GLU A 14 -0.08 23.00 -1.39
N SER A 15 0.32 23.11 -2.67
CA SER A 15 -0.45 22.52 -3.76
C SER A 15 -0.12 21.05 -3.94
N LEU A 16 -1.15 20.20 -4.03
CA LEU A 16 -0.97 18.77 -4.31
C LEU A 16 -0.27 18.49 -5.64
N SER A 17 -0.33 19.43 -6.59
CA SER A 17 0.38 19.33 -7.87
C SER A 17 1.90 19.29 -7.71
N ASP A 18 2.44 19.75 -6.59
CA ASP A 18 3.89 19.94 -6.42
C ASP A 18 4.55 18.69 -5.81
N PHE A 19 3.74 17.74 -5.37
CA PHE A 19 4.20 16.51 -4.75
C PHE A 19 4.27 15.37 -5.76
N THR A 20 5.35 14.60 -5.65
CA THR A 20 5.45 13.26 -6.23
C THR A 20 5.35 12.25 -5.09
N ILE A 21 4.46 11.27 -5.25
CA ILE A 21 4.26 10.21 -4.26
C ILE A 21 4.92 8.95 -4.77
N VAL A 22 5.69 8.29 -3.91
CA VAL A 22 6.28 6.98 -4.18
C VAL A 22 5.63 5.95 -3.27
N ILE A 23 5.01 4.93 -3.85
CA ILE A 23 4.54 3.76 -3.11
C ILE A 23 5.56 2.64 -3.35
N GLY A 24 6.29 2.29 -2.29
CA GLY A 24 7.34 1.27 -2.33
C GLY A 24 6.81 -0.18 -2.34
N PRO A 25 7.71 -1.18 -2.44
CA PRO A 25 7.36 -2.59 -2.43
C PRO A 25 6.58 -2.97 -1.16
N SER A 26 5.46 -3.66 -1.32
CA SER A 26 4.64 -4.18 -0.22
C SER A 26 4.17 -5.59 -0.51
N ILE A 27 3.43 -6.20 0.41
CA ILE A 27 2.72 -7.44 0.08
C ILE A 27 1.57 -7.12 -0.88
N GLN A 28 1.35 -7.98 -1.88
CA GLN A 28 0.33 -7.81 -2.92
C GLN A 28 -0.79 -8.83 -2.77
N ALA A 29 -1.90 -8.63 -3.50
CA ALA A 29 -3.07 -9.52 -3.48
C ALA A 29 -2.75 -11.00 -3.77
N CYS A 30 -1.69 -11.26 -4.55
CA CYS A 30 -1.20 -12.62 -4.83
C CYS A 30 -0.74 -13.38 -3.57
N CYS A 31 -0.39 -12.68 -2.49
CA CYS A 31 0.13 -13.29 -1.25
C CYS A 31 -0.52 -12.75 0.03
N PHE A 32 -1.28 -11.64 -0.06
CA PHE A 32 -2.00 -11.05 1.05
C PHE A 32 -3.43 -11.59 1.11
N GLU A 33 -3.53 -12.80 1.64
CA GLU A 33 -4.80 -13.44 1.95
C GLU A 33 -5.19 -13.18 3.41
N VAL A 34 -6.47 -12.88 3.64
CA VAL A 34 -7.09 -12.69 4.96
C VAL A 34 -8.35 -13.54 5.10
N ARG A 35 -8.80 -13.74 6.35
CA ARG A 35 -10.04 -14.43 6.68
C ARG A 35 -11.17 -13.40 6.89
N ASN A 36 -12.39 -13.91 7.08
CA ASN A 36 -13.59 -13.09 7.27
C ASN A 36 -13.60 -12.29 8.57
N ASP A 37 -12.75 -12.63 9.54
CA ASP A 37 -12.67 -11.98 10.85
C ASP A 37 -12.16 -10.53 10.78
N ILE A 38 -11.42 -10.18 9.73
CA ILE A 38 -10.87 -8.84 9.54
C ILE A 38 -11.26 -8.20 8.20
N ILE A 39 -12.14 -8.85 7.41
CA ILE A 39 -12.44 -8.38 6.06
C ILE A 39 -13.17 -7.04 6.04
N ASP A 40 -14.00 -6.78 7.06
CA ASP A 40 -14.77 -5.54 7.20
C ASP A 40 -13.89 -4.30 7.44
N GLN A 41 -12.59 -4.50 7.67
CA GLN A 41 -11.60 -3.42 7.75
C GLN A 41 -11.09 -2.97 6.37
N PHE A 42 -11.43 -3.69 5.30
CA PHE A 42 -10.98 -3.42 3.94
C PHE A 42 -12.17 -3.01 3.06
N ASP A 43 -11.89 -2.18 2.06
CA ASP A 43 -12.91 -1.77 1.09
C ASP A 43 -13.20 -2.92 0.09
N PRO A 44 -14.49 -3.28 -0.12
CA PRO A 44 -14.90 -4.41 -0.97
C PRO A 44 -14.48 -4.32 -2.44
N THR A 45 -14.14 -3.13 -2.91
CA THR A 45 -13.64 -2.92 -4.28
C THR A 45 -12.21 -3.45 -4.46
N PHE A 46 -11.47 -3.63 -3.37
CA PHE A 46 -10.04 -3.97 -3.39
C PHE A 46 -9.75 -5.37 -2.84
N TYR A 47 -10.75 -6.24 -2.76
CA TYR A 47 -10.51 -7.64 -2.47
C TYR A 47 -11.38 -8.57 -3.30
N MET A 48 -10.91 -9.80 -3.46
CA MET A 48 -11.67 -10.87 -4.09
C MET A 48 -11.73 -12.09 -3.17
N LYS A 49 -12.92 -12.65 -3.04
CA LYS A 49 -13.15 -13.91 -2.31
C LYS A 49 -12.71 -15.09 -3.18
N ASN A 50 -11.93 -16.00 -2.62
CA ASN A 50 -11.52 -17.23 -3.28
C ASN A 50 -12.38 -18.44 -2.87
N SER A 51 -12.19 -19.56 -3.55
CA SER A 51 -12.93 -20.81 -3.34
C SER A 51 -12.79 -21.41 -1.93
N LYS A 52 -11.78 -20.98 -1.16
CA LYS A 52 -11.52 -21.44 0.21
C LYS A 52 -12.14 -20.52 1.27
N ASN A 53 -13.06 -19.63 0.89
CA ASN A 53 -13.68 -18.65 1.79
C ASN A 53 -12.65 -17.69 2.41
N ARG A 54 -11.59 -17.36 1.66
CA ARG A 54 -10.56 -16.39 2.04
C ARG A 54 -10.53 -15.25 1.04
N PHE A 55 -9.97 -14.11 1.43
CA PHE A 55 -10.01 -12.89 0.65
C PHE A 55 -8.59 -12.45 0.28
N SER A 56 -8.32 -12.29 -1.01
CA SER A 56 -7.09 -11.68 -1.52
C SER A 56 -7.28 -10.18 -1.59
N VAL A 57 -6.53 -9.43 -0.80
CA VAL A 57 -6.67 -7.97 -0.64
C VAL A 57 -5.54 -7.24 -1.36
N ASP A 58 -5.87 -6.24 -2.16
CA ASP A 58 -4.93 -5.37 -2.88
C ASP A 58 -4.74 -4.04 -2.15
N LEU A 59 -3.74 -4.01 -1.25
CA LEU A 59 -3.42 -2.82 -0.46
C LEU A 59 -2.85 -1.68 -1.29
N GLN A 60 -2.04 -1.97 -2.31
CA GLN A 60 -1.43 -0.91 -3.12
C GLN A 60 -2.46 -0.23 -4.01
N LYS A 61 -3.33 -1.02 -4.65
CA LYS A 61 -4.41 -0.47 -5.45
C LYS A 61 -5.36 0.37 -4.58
N TRP A 62 -5.67 -0.10 -3.37
CA TRP A 62 -6.47 0.68 -2.42
C TRP A 62 -5.78 1.99 -2.02
N ALA A 63 -4.48 1.95 -1.69
CA ALA A 63 -3.69 3.14 -1.36
C ALA A 63 -3.64 4.15 -2.51
N VAL A 64 -3.45 3.68 -3.75
CA VAL A 64 -3.49 4.50 -4.95
C VAL A 64 -4.85 5.19 -5.08
N GLN A 65 -5.95 4.44 -4.93
CA GLN A 65 -7.28 5.02 -5.05
C GLN A 65 -7.51 6.08 -3.98
N GLN A 66 -7.14 5.83 -2.73
CA GLN A 66 -7.24 6.82 -1.65
C GLN A 66 -6.50 8.12 -1.98
N LEU A 67 -5.32 8.05 -2.60
CA LEU A 67 -4.57 9.24 -3.01
C LEU A 67 -5.26 10.00 -4.15
N VAL A 68 -5.76 9.28 -5.15
CA VAL A 68 -6.48 9.86 -6.29
C VAL A 68 -7.78 10.52 -5.84
N ASP A 69 -8.56 9.86 -4.99
CA ASP A 69 -9.79 10.40 -4.41
C ASP A 69 -9.52 11.63 -3.53
N SER A 70 -8.31 11.74 -2.97
CA SER A 70 -7.87 12.91 -2.21
C SER A 70 -7.31 14.04 -3.09
N GLY A 71 -7.33 13.91 -4.42
CA GLY A 71 -6.94 14.95 -5.37
C GLY A 71 -5.52 14.84 -5.95
N ILE A 72 -4.76 13.78 -5.63
CA ILE A 72 -3.46 13.54 -6.27
C ILE A 72 -3.66 13.05 -7.70
N ILE A 73 -3.01 13.71 -8.65
CA ILE A 73 -3.03 13.27 -10.05
C ILE A 73 -2.31 11.93 -10.17
N ARG A 74 -2.95 10.94 -10.83
CA ARG A 74 -2.40 9.58 -10.96
C ARG A 74 -0.97 9.53 -11.52
N SER A 75 -0.62 10.40 -12.47
CA SER A 75 0.72 10.50 -13.06
C SER A 75 1.81 10.97 -12.07
N ARG A 76 1.42 11.55 -10.93
CA ARG A 76 2.33 11.93 -9.83
C ARG A 76 2.62 10.78 -8.86
N ILE A 77 1.99 9.63 -9.04
CA ILE A 77 2.17 8.46 -8.19
C ILE A 77 3.09 7.46 -8.89
N LEU A 78 4.33 7.37 -8.43
CA LEU A 78 5.26 6.31 -8.81
C LEU A 78 4.95 5.06 -7.97
N LEU A 79 4.48 4.02 -8.63
CA LEU A 79 4.17 2.74 -7.99
C LEU A 79 5.29 1.73 -8.27
N ILE A 80 5.95 1.24 -7.22
CA ILE A 80 6.87 0.11 -7.31
C ILE A 80 6.06 -1.17 -7.09
N ASP A 81 5.55 -1.72 -8.19
CA ASP A 81 4.71 -2.93 -8.20
C ASP A 81 5.55 -4.21 -8.03
N LYS A 82 6.11 -4.36 -6.82
CA LYS A 82 6.86 -5.54 -6.42
C LYS A 82 6.29 -6.13 -5.13
N CYS A 83 6.01 -7.43 -5.16
CA CYS A 83 5.55 -8.16 -3.98
C CYS A 83 6.72 -8.56 -3.07
N THR A 84 6.71 -8.09 -1.82
CA THR A 84 7.72 -8.45 -0.81
C THR A 84 7.73 -9.94 -0.48
N PHE A 85 6.58 -10.62 -0.62
CA PHE A 85 6.49 -12.07 -0.42
C PHE A 85 7.12 -12.85 -1.59
N CYS A 86 6.80 -12.49 -2.84
CA CYS A 86 7.31 -13.21 -4.02
C CYS A 86 8.80 -12.99 -4.25
N ASN A 87 9.30 -11.77 -4.07
CA ASN A 87 10.67 -11.40 -4.40
C ASN A 87 11.61 -11.61 -3.19
N GLN A 88 11.78 -12.88 -2.80
CA GLN A 88 12.50 -13.26 -1.57
C GLN A 88 13.99 -12.87 -1.55
N ASN A 89 14.61 -12.72 -2.72
CA ASN A 89 16.02 -12.33 -2.85
C ASN A 89 16.23 -10.82 -2.67
N GLU A 90 15.16 -10.01 -2.78
CA GLU A 90 15.23 -8.54 -2.69
C GLU A 90 14.60 -7.99 -1.40
N TYR A 91 13.59 -8.67 -0.83
CA TYR A 91 12.81 -8.14 0.28
C TYR A 91 12.60 -9.13 1.42
N HIS A 92 12.64 -8.62 2.65
CA HIS A 92 12.08 -9.31 3.79
C HIS A 92 10.54 -9.31 3.74
N SER A 93 9.92 -10.39 4.23
CA SER A 93 8.47 -10.50 4.34
C SER A 93 8.08 -11.18 5.63
N TYR A 94 7.31 -10.49 6.47
CA TYR A 94 6.74 -11.07 7.69
C TYR A 94 5.77 -12.21 7.38
N ARG A 95 4.99 -12.11 6.29
CA ARG A 95 4.08 -13.19 5.88
C ARG A 95 4.83 -14.48 5.54
N ARG A 96 6.05 -14.38 4.98
CA ARG A 96 6.89 -15.52 4.61
C ARG A 96 7.67 -16.09 5.80
N ASN A 97 8.34 -15.22 6.56
CA ASN A 97 9.34 -15.64 7.54
C ASN A 97 8.89 -15.45 9.01
N GLY A 98 7.69 -14.91 9.23
CA GLY A 98 7.13 -14.66 10.56
C GLY A 98 8.06 -13.78 11.44
N PRO A 99 8.19 -14.10 12.74
CA PRO A 99 9.06 -13.37 13.66
C PRO A 99 10.54 -13.31 13.24
N LYS A 100 11.00 -14.23 12.40
CA LYS A 100 12.39 -14.25 11.90
C LYS A 100 12.62 -13.30 10.72
N ALA A 101 11.58 -12.64 10.20
CA ALA A 101 11.72 -11.67 9.13
C ALA A 101 12.53 -10.45 9.60
N GLY A 102 13.52 -10.04 8.80
CA GLY A 102 14.13 -8.71 8.92
C GLY A 102 13.14 -7.59 8.57
N ARG A 103 13.61 -6.35 8.52
CA ARG A 103 12.83 -5.16 8.11
C ARG A 103 13.63 -4.33 7.13
N MET A 104 12.98 -3.90 6.06
CA MET A 104 13.50 -2.85 5.20
C MET A 104 13.14 -1.48 5.79
N ILE A 105 13.89 -0.44 5.42
CA ILE A 105 13.64 0.94 5.81
C ILE A 105 13.33 1.73 4.55
N ALA A 106 12.26 2.53 4.58
CA ALA A 106 12.01 3.59 3.62
C ALA A 106 12.42 4.92 4.27
N ILE A 107 13.32 5.66 3.62
CA ILE A 107 13.86 6.92 4.12
C ILE A 107 13.70 8.02 3.06
N ILE A 108 13.26 9.19 3.50
CA ILE A 108 13.16 10.40 2.69
C ILE A 108 13.70 11.56 3.54
N GLY A 109 14.45 12.45 2.91
CA GLY A 109 15.07 13.59 3.58
C GLY A 109 15.67 14.56 2.56
N TRP A 110 15.99 15.75 3.03
CA TRP A 110 16.74 16.74 2.26
C TRP A 110 18.20 16.72 2.72
N ARG A 111 19.12 17.10 1.83
CA ARG A 111 20.56 17.11 2.12
C ARG A 111 20.99 18.46 2.67
#